data_AF-A0A3M9XVB8-F1
#
_entry.id   AF-A0A3M9XVB8-F1
#
_cell.length_a   1.000
_cell.length_b   1.000
_cell.length_c   1.000
_cell.angle_alpha   90.00
_cell.angle_beta   90.00
_cell.angle_gamma   90.00
#
_symmetry.space_group_name_H-M   'P 1'
#
loop_
_entity.id
_entity.type
_entity.pdbx_description
1 polymer ?
#
loop_
_entity_poly.entity_id
_entity_poly.type
_entity_poly.pdbx_seq_one_letter_code
_entity_poly.pdbx_strand_id
1 'polypeptide(L)'
;MFMASNQFKVVKGCEETFETAWRETSVRLREAAGLIGFQFHRGKECGPHVLYFSVTMWETEERFIDWRRAELYGPPSGDTVPRCASRLEEFDATVSRSNPQ
;
A
#
# COMPACT_ATOMS: atom_id res chain seq x y z
N MET A 1 -13.05 4.61 -11.16
CA MET A 1 -12.46 3.56 -10.31
C MET A 1 -10.97 3.52 -10.60
N PHE A 2 -10.15 3.78 -9.59
CA PHE A 2 -8.69 3.91 -9.70
C PHE A 2 -8.01 2.85 -8.83
N MET A 3 -6.88 2.29 -9.27
CA MET A 3 -6.14 1.31 -8.48
C MET A 3 -4.67 1.72 -8.33
N ALA A 4 -4.21 1.80 -7.09
CA ALA A 4 -2.79 1.97 -6.81
C ALA A 4 -2.25 0.68 -6.23
N SER A 5 -1.12 0.22 -6.75
CA SER A 5 -0.42 -0.93 -6.19
C SER A 5 0.99 -0.54 -5.75
N ASN A 6 1.38 -1.02 -4.58
CA ASN A 6 2.73 -0.84 -4.04
C ASN A 6 3.39 -2.19 -3.93
N GLN A 7 4.60 -2.29 -4.49
CA GLN A 7 5.50 -3.40 -4.21
C GLN A 7 6.57 -2.94 -3.21
N PHE A 8 6.72 -3.67 -2.12
CA PHE A 8 7.74 -3.40 -1.11
C PHE A 8 8.77 -4.54 -1.11
N LYS A 9 10.04 -4.18 -1.05
CA LYS A 9 11.16 -5.11 -0.82
C LYS A 9 11.66 -4.92 0.60
N VAL A 10 11.25 -5.79 1.50
CA VAL A 10 11.56 -5.72 2.94
C VAL A 10 12.77 -6.59 3.23
N VAL A 11 13.81 -6.09 3.92
CA VAL A 11 14.94 -6.93 4.34
C VAL A 11 14.46 -7.99 5.35
N LYS A 12 14.95 -9.24 5.22
CA LYS A 12 14.62 -10.32 6.17
C LYS A 12 14.94 -9.91 7.61
N GLY A 13 14.04 -10.24 8.54
CA GLY A 13 14.14 -9.84 9.94
C GLY A 13 13.57 -8.46 10.26
N CYS A 14 13.13 -7.69 9.26
CA CYS A 14 12.38 -6.43 9.47
C CYS A 14 10.88 -6.57 9.12
N GLU A 15 10.41 -7.79 8.90
CA GLU A 15 9.05 -8.11 8.47
C GLU A 15 8.00 -7.67 9.50
N GLU A 16 8.22 -7.98 10.78
CA GLU A 16 7.30 -7.63 11.85
C GLU A 16 7.14 -6.11 12.01
N THR A 17 8.26 -5.37 11.97
CA THR A 17 8.25 -3.90 12.00
C THR A 17 7.51 -3.33 10.80
N PHE A 18 7.75 -3.90 9.61
CA PHE A 18 7.07 -3.46 8.39
C PHE A 18 5.57 -3.76 8.42
N GLU A 19 5.16 -4.95 8.84
CA GLU A 19 3.75 -5.34 8.97
C GLU A 19 3.02 -4.50 10.02
N THR A 20 3.71 -4.10 11.09
CA THR A 20 3.19 -3.19 12.12
C THR A 20 2.96 -1.79 11.54
N ALA A 21 3.97 -1.21 10.88
CA ALA A 21 3.84 0.09 10.21
C ALA A 21 2.74 0.06 9.13
N TRP A 22 2.67 -1.01 8.34
CA TRP A 22 1.63 -1.19 7.33
C TRP A 22 0.24 -1.26 7.97
N ARG A 23 0.09 -1.95 9.11
CA ARG A 23 -1.18 -2.02 9.85
C ARG A 23 -1.67 -0.63 10.29
N GLU A 24 -0.78 0.25 10.74
CA GLU A 24 -1.13 1.63 11.06
C GLU A 24 -1.60 2.41 9.82
N THR A 25 -0.92 2.24 8.69
CA THR A 25 -1.40 2.77 7.40
C THR A 25 -2.77 2.19 7.01
N SER A 26 -3.02 0.92 7.29
CA SER A 26 -4.29 0.25 6.99
C SER A 26 -5.47 0.83 7.76
N VAL A 27 -5.24 1.29 8.99
CA VAL A 27 -6.26 1.97 9.80
C VAL A 27 -6.61 3.31 9.15
N ARG A 28 -5.60 4.10 8.79
CA ARG A 28 -5.78 5.38 8.08
C ARG A 28 -6.45 5.21 6.71
N LEU A 29 -6.13 4.12 6.00
CA LEU A 29 -6.79 3.76 4.74
C LEU A 29 -8.28 3.51 4.93
N ARG A 30 -8.70 2.82 6.01
CA ARG A 30 -10.12 2.55 6.28
C ARG A 30 -10.93 3.82 6.55
N GLU A 31 -10.28 4.87 7.04
CA GLU A 31 -10.90 6.16 7.30
C GLU A 31 -10.89 7.08 6.06
N ALA A 32 -10.20 6.68 4.99
CA ALA A 32 -10.07 7.49 3.79
C ALA A 32 -11.37 7.51 2.97
N ALA A 33 -11.81 8.71 2.63
CA ALA A 33 -13.00 8.91 1.81
C ALA A 33 -12.80 8.35 0.40
N GLY A 34 -13.75 7.55 -0.05
CA GLY A 34 -13.75 6.96 -1.39
C GLY A 34 -12.78 5.79 -1.60
N LEU A 35 -12.30 5.19 -0.51
CA LEU A 35 -11.69 3.87 -0.56
C LEU A 35 -12.79 2.81 -0.80
N ILE A 36 -12.65 2.03 -1.87
CA ILE A 36 -13.51 0.88 -2.16
C ILE A 36 -13.00 -0.36 -1.41
N GLY A 37 -11.69 -0.51 -1.32
CA GLY A 37 -11.06 -1.60 -0.58
C GLY A 37 -9.56 -1.64 -0.77
N PHE A 38 -8.89 -2.49 0.01
CA PHE A 38 -7.48 -2.76 -0.15
C PHE A 38 -7.20 -4.25 0.08
N GLN A 39 -6.09 -4.71 -0.45
CA GLN A 39 -5.53 -6.01 -0.14
C GLN A 39 -4.04 -5.87 0.12
N PHE A 40 -3.55 -6.62 1.10
CA PHE A 40 -2.14 -6.67 1.45
C PHE A 40 -1.71 -8.13 1.49
N HIS A 41 -0.63 -8.42 0.77
CA HIS A 41 -0.17 -9.78 0.52
C HIS A 41 1.33 -9.86 0.81
N ARG A 42 1.72 -10.88 1.57
CA ARG A 42 3.13 -11.28 1.72
C ARG A 42 3.47 -12.24 0.58
N GLY A 43 4.44 -11.84 -0.23
CA GLY A 43 4.95 -12.61 -1.35
C GLY A 43 6.07 -13.56 -0.96
N LYS A 44 6.76 -14.11 -1.96
CA LYS A 44 7.90 -15.01 -1.75
C LYS A 44 9.13 -14.26 -1.25
N GLU A 45 9.94 -14.95 -0.47
CA GLU A 45 11.29 -14.51 -0.12
C GLU A 45 12.19 -14.53 -1.35
N CYS A 46 12.90 -13.43 -1.62
CA CYS A 46 13.80 -13.26 -2.74
C CYS A 46 15.17 -12.78 -2.24
N GLY A 47 16.13 -13.72 -2.16
CA GLY A 47 17.49 -13.43 -1.69
C GLY A 47 17.50 -12.89 -0.26
N PRO A 48 18.05 -11.68 0.00
CA PRO A 48 18.06 -11.05 1.33
C PRO A 48 16.75 -10.31 1.67
N HIS A 49 15.74 -10.36 0.79
CA HIS A 49 14.49 -9.62 0.96
C HIS A 49 13.25 -10.52 0.93
N VAL A 50 12.14 -9.99 1.42
CA VAL A 50 10.79 -10.53 1.27
C VAL A 50 9.97 -9.52 0.47
N LEU A 51 9.28 -10.01 -0.55
CA LEU A 51 8.42 -9.17 -1.37
C LEU A 51 7.06 -9.03 -0.69
N TYR A 52 6.57 -7.81 -0.58
CA TYR A 52 5.21 -7.52 -0.17
C TYR A 52 4.50 -6.77 -1.29
N PHE A 53 3.20 -6.96 -1.39
CA PHE A 53 2.35 -6.30 -2.37
C PHE A 53 1.09 -5.78 -1.69
N SER A 54 0.79 -4.50 -1.88
CA SER A 54 -0.52 -3.95 -1.49
C SER A 54 -1.21 -3.38 -2.71
N VAL A 55 -2.49 -3.65 -2.88
CA VAL A 55 -3.34 -2.96 -3.84
C VAL A 55 -4.44 -2.20 -3.10
N THR A 56 -4.70 -0.98 -3.52
CA THR A 56 -5.77 -0.12 -2.99
C THR A 56 -6.67 0.28 -4.15
N MET A 57 -7.98 0.21 -3.94
CA MET A 57 -9.01 0.50 -4.93
C MET A 57 -9.80 1.72 -4.46
N TRP A 58 -9.95 2.70 -5.33
CA TRP A 58 -10.55 3.99 -5.03
C TRP A 58 -11.66 4.31 -6.02
N GLU A 59 -12.65 5.09 -5.58
CA GLU A 59 -13.73 5.56 -6.44
C GLU A 59 -13.19 6.40 -7.61
N THR A 60 -12.29 7.33 -7.32
CA THR A 60 -11.64 8.22 -8.28
C THR A 60 -10.14 8.39 -7.98
N GLU A 61 -9.38 8.87 -8.95
CA GLU A 61 -7.95 9.16 -8.79
C GLU A 61 -7.74 10.30 -7.77
N GLU A 62 -8.61 11.31 -7.76
CA GLU A 62 -8.52 12.45 -6.86
C GLU A 62 -8.58 12.03 -5.39
N ARG A 63 -9.44 11.06 -5.05
CA ARG A 63 -9.53 10.50 -3.69
C ARG A 63 -8.23 9.83 -3.26
N PHE A 64 -7.60 9.11 -4.18
CA PHE A 64 -6.28 8.53 -3.93
C PHE A 64 -5.22 9.61 -3.73
N ILE A 65 -5.20 10.65 -4.58
CA ILE A 65 -4.24 11.75 -4.48
C ILE A 65 -4.40 12.50 -3.14
N ASP A 66 -5.63 12.79 -2.72
CA ASP A 66 -5.90 13.45 -1.44
C ASP A 66 -5.40 12.62 -0.25
N TRP A 67 -5.70 11.32 -0.25
CA TRP A 67 -5.17 10.41 0.77
C TRP A 67 -3.64 10.32 0.74
N ARG A 68 -3.03 10.17 -0.44
CA ARG A 68 -1.58 10.07 -0.60
C ARG A 68 -0.88 11.35 -0.12
N ARG A 69 -1.48 12.51 -0.33
CA ARG A 69 -0.98 13.78 0.22
C ARG A 69 -1.06 13.78 1.75
N ALA A 70 -2.17 13.33 2.33
CA ALA A 70 -2.29 13.22 3.79
C ALA A 70 -1.24 12.27 4.39
N GLU A 71 -0.87 11.19 3.70
CA GLU A 71 0.22 10.29 4.13
C GLU A 71 1.61 10.91 3.98
N LEU A 72 1.88 11.62 2.88
CA LEU A 72 3.19 12.26 2.63
C LEU A 72 3.45 13.47 3.53
N TYR A 73 2.39 14.17 3.95
CA TYR A 73 2.46 15.36 4.81
C TYR A 73 1.99 15.09 6.25
N GLY A 74 1.72 13.82 6.60
CA GLY A 74 1.42 13.40 7.96
C GLY A 74 2.62 13.62 8.91
N PRO A 75 2.42 13.54 10.24
CA PRO A 75 3.52 13.68 11.18
C PRO A 75 4.66 12.75 10.76
N PRO A 76 5.93 13.21 10.77
CA PRO A 76 7.04 12.39 10.34
C PRO A 76 6.99 11.10 11.15
N SER A 77 6.69 9.98 10.49
CA SER A 77 6.82 8.65 11.09
C SER A 77 8.30 8.50 11.40
N GLY A 78 8.69 8.89 12.60
CA GLY A 78 10.05 8.83 13.09
C GLY A 78 10.45 7.36 13.19
N ASP A 79 11.09 6.85 12.16
CA ASP A 79 12.45 6.35 12.26
C ASP A 79 12.99 6.15 10.84
N THR A 80 14.08 6.84 10.54
CA THR A 80 14.73 6.76 9.23
C THR A 80 15.46 5.43 9.16
N VAL A 81 14.90 4.46 8.45
CA VAL A 81 15.74 3.41 7.86
C VAL A 81 15.31 3.07 6.45
N PRO A 82 16.15 3.27 5.42
CA PRO A 82 15.95 2.69 4.11
C PRO A 82 16.27 1.19 4.18
N ARG A 83 15.42 0.42 4.89
CA ARG A 83 15.47 -1.05 4.93
C ARG A 83 14.34 -1.70 4.11
N CYS A 84 13.43 -0.87 3.60
CA CYS A 84 12.37 -1.30 2.70
C CYS A 84 12.35 -0.40 1.47
N ALA A 85 12.73 -0.93 0.31
CA ALA A 85 12.53 -0.21 -0.95
C ALA A 85 11.07 -0.37 -1.37
N SER A 86 10.28 0.71 -1.34
CA SER A 86 8.93 0.75 -1.89
C SER A 86 8.97 1.22 -3.34
N ARG A 87 8.26 0.52 -4.23
CA ARG A 87 7.97 0.96 -5.59
C ARG A 87 6.45 1.07 -5.73
N LEU A 88 5.96 2.30 -5.83
CA LEU A 88 4.56 2.58 -6.16
C LEU A 88 4.39 2.49 -7.66
N GLU A 89 3.35 1.77 -8.08
CA GLU A 89 2.88 1.71 -9.46
C GLU A 89 1.38 2.07 -9.47
N GLU A 90 1.04 3.07 -10.30
CA GLU A 90 -0.30 3.65 -10.42
C GLU A 90 -1.00 3.03 -11.65
N PHE A 91 -2.24 2.58 -11.49
CA PHE A 91 -2.98 1.90 -12.54
C PHE A 91 -4.43 2.42 -12.65
N ASP A 92 -4.83 2.81 -13.86
CA ASP A 92 -6.24 2.98 -14.17
C ASP A 92 -6.89 1.61 -14.37
N ALA A 93 -8.07 1.42 -13.76
CA ALA A 93 -8.82 0.19 -13.94
C ALA A 93 -9.36 0.09 -15.38
N THR A 94 -8.68 -0.65 -16.25
CA THR A 94 -9.07 -0.79 -17.67
C THR A 94 -10.14 -1.86 -17.88
N VAL A 95 -10.20 -2.87 -17.01
CA VAL A 95 -11.20 -3.93 -17.02
C VAL A 95 -11.55 -4.29 -15.57
N SER A 96 -12.74 -3.91 -15.12
CA SER A 96 -13.30 -4.38 -13.84
C SER A 96 -14.25 -5.54 -14.12
N ARG A 97 -13.75 -6.78 -14.09
CA ARG A 97 -14.63 -7.96 -14.03
C ARG A 97 -14.98 -8.20 -12.57
N SER A 98 -16.08 -7.60 -12.11
CA SER A 98 -16.78 -8.11 -10.93
C SER A 98 -17.15 -9.55 -11.23
N ASN A 99 -16.49 -10.52 -10.58
CA ASN A 99 -16.88 -11.91 -10.67
C ASN A 99 -18.24 -12.06 -9.96
N PRO A 100 -19.36 -12.35 -10.65
CA PRO A 100 -20.57 -12.72 -9.95
C PRO A 100 -20.34 -14.13 -9.38
N GLN A 101 -20.29 -14.25 -8.05
CA GLN A 101 -20.52 -15.56 -7.42
C GLN A 101 -21.99 -15.93 -7.51
#